data_AF-A0A6M1RG58-F1
#
_entry.id   AF-A0A6M1RG58-F1
#
_cell.length_a   1.000
_cell.length_b   1.000
_cell.length_c   1.000
_cell.angle_alpha   90.00
_cell.angle_beta   90.00
_cell.angle_gamma   90.00
#
_symmetry.space_group_name_H-M   'P 1'
#
loop_
_entity.id
_entity.type
_entity.pdbx_description
1 polymer ?
#
loop_
_entity_poly.entity_id
_entity_poly.type
_entity_poly.pdbx_seq_one_letter_code
_entity_poly.pdbx_strand_id
1 'polypeptide(L)'
;MIRLTALSNPRAAQAFIDYMASRNIAIQMMPEGEGQFALWLADSQYQIEAEAELAAFLQNPGDEKYQAASWNMAESRTAKFFYPRQGLLTSLKQNAGPFTLSIMVVCIVVYAGLTLGFGNDVFSLLHFPATDEQQWQLWRLFSHALLHFSATHIVFNLLWWWVLGGKIEKHSGSAKLMQLFLLTALFSGLGQYAFDGPAFGGMSGVVYALLGYLWLMGALAPERGLSIEPAYVGFMLLWLAVGFFEPFGMAIANMAHLFGLVSGCALGVIDAKLRKTR
;
A
#
# COMPACT_ATOMS: atom_id res chain seq x y z
N MET A 1 18.94 36.46 -0.06
CA MET A 1 18.80 35.07 -0.53
C MET A 1 18.25 35.09 -1.95
N ILE A 2 18.86 34.34 -2.86
CA ILE A 2 18.49 34.28 -4.29
C ILE A 2 18.00 32.86 -4.61
N ARG A 3 16.84 32.74 -5.25
CA ARG A 3 16.31 31.44 -5.68
C ARG A 3 17.06 30.98 -6.92
N LEU A 4 17.67 29.80 -6.85
CA LEU A 4 18.41 29.22 -7.95
C LEU A 4 17.51 28.34 -8.84
N THR A 5 16.94 27.27 -8.26
CA THR A 5 16.05 26.35 -8.98
C THR A 5 15.24 25.50 -8.00
N ALA A 6 14.34 24.67 -8.53
CA ALA A 6 13.65 23.63 -7.80
C ALA A 6 14.01 22.25 -8.37
N LEU A 7 14.29 21.30 -7.49
CA LEU A 7 14.61 19.91 -7.84
C LEU A 7 13.58 18.97 -7.21
N SER A 8 13.11 17.98 -7.97
CA SER A 8 12.22 16.93 -7.46
C SER A 8 12.96 15.80 -6.73
N ASN A 9 14.28 15.70 -6.93
CA ASN A 9 15.11 14.67 -6.31
C ASN A 9 15.92 15.25 -5.13
N PRO A 10 15.57 14.94 -3.87
CA PRO A 10 16.24 15.50 -2.69
C PRO A 10 17.70 15.07 -2.57
N ARG A 11 18.07 13.87 -3.06
CA ARG A 11 19.45 13.38 -3.01
C ARG A 11 20.34 14.14 -3.99
N ALA A 12 19.83 14.40 -5.20
CA ALA A 12 20.53 15.21 -6.19
C ALA A 12 20.72 16.65 -5.68
N ALA A 13 19.66 17.23 -5.10
CA ALA A 13 19.72 18.55 -4.48
C ALA A 13 20.79 18.62 -3.37
N GLN A 14 20.88 17.58 -2.53
CA GLN A 14 21.90 17.51 -1.48
C GLN A 14 23.32 17.40 -2.04
N ALA A 15 23.56 16.58 -3.08
CA ALA A 15 24.88 16.45 -3.69
C ALA A 15 25.40 17.79 -4.26
N PHE A 16 24.52 18.58 -4.87
CA PHE A 16 24.86 19.93 -5.32
C PHE A 16 25.18 20.87 -4.15
N ILE A 17 24.38 20.84 -3.07
CA ILE A 17 24.63 21.64 -1.87
C ILE A 17 25.98 21.28 -1.24
N ASP A 18 26.32 20.00 -1.15
CA ASP A 18 27.58 19.51 -0.56
C ASP A 18 28.78 20.00 -1.38
N TYR A 19 28.67 19.96 -2.71
CA TYR A 19 29.69 20.50 -3.60
C TYR A 19 29.86 22.00 -3.46
N MET A 20 28.78 22.78 -3.46
CA MET A 20 28.86 24.24 -3.27
C MET A 20 29.43 24.58 -1.89
N ALA A 21 29.09 23.80 -0.86
CA ALA A 21 29.62 23.96 0.48
C ALA A 21 31.12 23.65 0.57
N SER A 22 31.63 22.68 -0.21
CA SER A 22 33.08 22.43 -0.33
C SER A 22 33.86 23.62 -0.90
N ARG A 23 33.16 24.51 -1.62
CA ARG A 23 33.68 25.78 -2.14
C ARG A 23 33.37 26.98 -1.22
N ASN A 24 32.90 26.72 0.01
CA ASN A 24 32.44 27.72 0.98
C ASN A 24 31.23 28.56 0.53
N ILE A 25 30.41 28.04 -0.40
CA ILE A 25 29.20 28.71 -0.87
C ILE A 25 27.97 28.07 -0.21
N ALA A 26 27.25 28.86 0.58
CA ALA A 26 26.10 28.38 1.34
C ALA A 26 24.82 28.38 0.49
N ILE A 27 24.30 27.18 0.22
CA ILE A 27 22.98 26.94 -0.37
C ILE A 27 22.03 26.37 0.68
N GLN A 28 20.82 26.93 0.77
CA GLN A 28 19.73 26.45 1.63
C GLN A 28 18.70 25.71 0.79
N MET A 29 18.20 24.58 1.32
CA MET A 29 17.10 23.83 0.71
C MET A 29 15.80 24.14 1.46
N MET A 30 14.74 24.49 0.73
CA MET A 30 13.41 24.69 1.29
C MET A 30 12.37 23.88 0.50
N PRO A 31 11.37 23.26 1.15
CA PRO A 31 10.31 22.58 0.44
C PRO A 31 9.47 23.58 -0.35
N GLU A 32 9.27 23.29 -1.63
CA GLU A 32 8.33 23.97 -2.52
C GLU A 32 7.26 22.91 -2.85
N GLY A 33 5.97 23.24 -2.83
CA GLY A 33 4.87 22.25 -2.90
C GLY A 33 5.02 21.22 -4.04
N GLU A 34 4.22 20.14 -3.99
CA GLU A 34 4.27 19.06 -5.00
C GLU A 34 5.55 18.20 -4.99
N GLY A 35 6.24 18.13 -3.84
CA GLY A 35 7.43 17.28 -3.67
C GLY A 35 8.69 17.86 -4.30
N GLN A 36 8.73 19.17 -4.53
CA GLN A 36 9.91 19.88 -5.03
C GLN A 36 10.71 20.53 -3.89
N PHE A 37 11.99 20.74 -4.14
CA PHE A 37 12.91 21.35 -3.20
C PHE A 37 13.60 22.55 -3.87
N ALA A 38 13.26 23.74 -3.42
CA ALA A 38 13.87 24.98 -3.88
C ALA A 38 15.25 25.18 -3.24
N LEU A 39 16.23 25.50 -4.07
CA LEU A 39 17.58 25.86 -3.66
C LEU A 39 17.74 27.38 -3.61
N TRP A 40 18.19 27.88 -2.47
CA TRP A 40 18.35 29.30 -2.18
C TRP A 40 19.80 29.61 -1.86
N LEU A 41 20.44 30.45 -2.67
CA LEU A 41 21.76 30.97 -2.40
C LEU A 41 21.68 32.03 -1.29
N ALA A 42 22.47 31.85 -0.23
CA ALA A 42 22.46 32.78 0.90
C ALA A 42 23.02 34.15 0.52
N ASP A 43 24.11 34.16 -0.23
CA ASP A 43 24.92 35.34 -0.53
C ASP A 43 24.99 35.62 -2.04
N SER A 44 24.54 36.80 -2.44
CA SER A 44 24.46 37.24 -3.84
C SER A 44 25.82 37.35 -4.53
N GLN A 45 26.92 37.48 -3.80
CA GLN A 45 28.25 37.62 -4.42
C GLN A 45 28.67 36.38 -5.23
N TYR A 46 28.13 35.21 -4.89
CA TYR A 46 28.40 33.94 -5.57
C TYR A 46 27.36 33.57 -6.63
N GLN A 47 26.45 34.48 -7.00
CA GLN A 47 25.34 34.16 -7.88
C GLN A 47 25.80 33.62 -9.24
N ILE A 48 26.75 34.31 -9.89
CA ILE A 48 27.26 33.92 -11.21
C ILE A 48 27.90 32.53 -11.15
N GLU A 49 28.69 32.26 -10.11
CA GLU A 49 29.36 30.98 -9.90
C GLU A 49 28.36 29.85 -9.61
N ALA A 50 27.37 30.11 -8.75
CA ALA A 50 26.34 29.15 -8.39
C ALA A 50 25.42 28.80 -9.57
N GLU A 51 25.03 29.77 -10.38
CA GLU A 51 24.21 29.54 -11.58
C GLU A 51 24.98 28.80 -12.66
N ALA A 52 26.27 29.13 -12.88
CA ALA A 52 27.12 28.44 -13.84
C ALA A 52 27.34 26.96 -13.43
N GLU A 53 27.64 26.71 -12.16
CA GLU A 53 27.81 25.35 -11.67
C GLU A 53 26.48 24.57 -11.67
N LEU A 54 25.36 25.23 -11.33
CA LEU A 54 24.05 24.61 -11.39
C LEU A 54 23.69 24.17 -12.81
N ALA A 55 24.02 24.98 -13.81
CA ALA A 55 23.83 24.60 -15.22
C ALA A 55 24.65 23.35 -15.58
N ALA A 56 25.89 23.25 -15.10
CA ALA A 56 26.73 22.07 -15.28
C ALA A 56 26.17 20.84 -14.53
N PHE A 57 25.67 21.04 -13.30
CA PHE A 57 25.03 20.00 -12.49
C PHE A 57 23.78 19.44 -13.16
N LEU A 58 22.92 20.29 -13.70
CA LEU A 58 21.69 19.85 -14.38
C LEU A 58 21.97 19.05 -15.66
N GLN A 59 23.09 19.29 -16.33
CA GLN A 59 23.52 18.51 -17.49
C GLN A 59 24.06 17.13 -17.10
N ASN A 60 24.83 17.04 -16.01
CA ASN A 60 25.37 15.78 -15.50
C ASN A 60 25.35 15.71 -13.96
N PRO A 61 24.19 15.36 -13.35
CA PRO A 61 24.08 15.28 -11.90
C PRO A 61 24.92 14.16 -11.27
N GLY A 62 25.33 13.18 -12.09
CA GLY A 62 26.09 12.01 -11.67
C GLY A 62 27.61 12.20 -11.71
N ASP A 63 28.11 13.40 -12.03
CA ASP A 63 29.55 13.69 -12.08
C ASP A 63 30.25 13.34 -10.74
N GLU A 64 31.45 12.76 -10.83
CA GLU A 64 32.24 12.32 -9.69
C GLU A 64 32.47 13.45 -8.68
N LYS A 65 32.62 14.70 -9.13
CA LYS A 65 32.85 15.84 -8.22
C LYS A 65 31.70 16.08 -7.23
N TYR A 66 30.45 15.85 -7.64
CA TYR A 66 29.29 16.03 -6.76
C TYR A 66 29.15 14.86 -5.78
N GLN A 67 29.50 13.65 -6.23
CA GLN A 67 29.48 12.46 -5.37
C GLN A 67 30.59 12.52 -4.33
N ALA A 68 31.82 12.88 -4.74
CA ALA A 68 32.98 13.00 -3.88
C ALA A 68 32.80 14.08 -2.80
N ALA A 69 32.19 15.21 -3.16
CA ALA A 69 31.88 16.27 -2.19
C ALA A 69 30.93 15.80 -1.08
N SER A 70 29.95 14.95 -1.41
CA SER A 70 29.02 14.39 -0.43
C SER A 70 29.73 13.48 0.58
N TRP A 71 30.76 12.73 0.17
CA TRP A 71 31.60 11.93 1.09
C TRP A 71 32.44 12.80 2.03
N ASN A 72 33.07 13.85 1.50
CA ASN A 72 33.94 14.73 2.29
C ASN A 72 33.15 15.60 3.29
N MET A 73 31.90 15.94 2.96
CA MET A 73 31.03 16.77 3.81
C MET A 73 30.19 15.96 4.81
N ALA A 74 30.10 14.63 4.63
CA ALA A 74 29.38 13.73 5.53
C ALA A 74 29.98 13.67 6.95
N GLU A 75 31.30 13.87 7.10
CA GLU A 75 31.97 13.88 8.42
C GLU A 75 31.85 15.22 9.17
N SER A 76 31.63 16.34 8.46
CA SER A 76 31.67 17.68 9.05
C SER A 76 30.30 18.28 9.40
N ARG A 77 29.19 17.71 8.88
CA ARG A 77 27.83 18.18 9.18
C ARG A 77 26.86 17.02 9.32
N THR A 78 26.17 16.96 10.47
CA THR A 78 24.94 16.17 10.60
C THR A 78 23.91 16.70 9.61
N ALA A 79 23.73 16.01 8.47
CA ALA A 79 22.66 16.31 7.54
C ALA A 79 21.33 16.29 8.28
N LYS A 80 20.73 17.47 8.51
CA LYS A 80 19.39 17.57 9.07
C LYS A 80 18.41 17.30 7.95
N PHE A 81 18.17 16.02 7.68
CA PHE A 81 17.10 15.60 6.79
C PHE A 81 15.76 16.11 7.36
N PHE A 82 15.21 17.16 6.75
CA PHE A 82 13.81 17.51 6.93
C PHE A 82 12.97 16.51 6.12
N TYR A 83 12.88 15.28 6.60
CA TYR A 83 11.70 14.50 6.31
C TYR A 83 10.57 15.17 7.08
N PRO A 84 9.51 15.67 6.43
CA PRO A 84 8.28 15.90 7.17
C PRO A 84 7.92 14.55 7.79
N ARG A 85 8.16 14.40 9.10
CA ARG A 85 7.62 13.30 9.90
C ARG A 85 6.11 13.55 9.94
N GLN A 86 5.44 13.30 8.82
CA GLN A 86 4.04 12.95 8.90
C GLN A 86 4.00 11.75 9.83
N GLY A 87 3.36 11.90 10.99
CA GLY A 87 3.24 10.80 11.94
C GLY A 87 2.65 9.60 11.22
N LEU A 88 3.05 8.38 11.60
CA LEU A 88 2.51 7.13 11.06
C LEU A 88 0.97 7.17 10.96
N LEU A 89 0.31 7.75 11.96
CA LEU A 89 -1.14 7.95 12.00
C LEU A 89 -1.66 8.88 10.90
N THR A 90 -0.92 9.93 10.56
CA THR A 90 -1.28 10.88 9.50
C THR A 90 -1.16 10.22 8.13
N SER A 91 -0.08 9.49 7.86
CA SER A 91 0.10 8.75 6.60
C SER A 91 -0.90 7.59 6.45
N LEU A 92 -1.22 6.89 7.54
CA LEU A 92 -2.26 5.85 7.56
C LEU A 92 -3.64 6.41 7.19
N LYS A 93 -4.02 7.57 7.78
CA LYS A 93 -5.31 8.24 7.51
C LYS A 93 -5.39 8.90 6.13
N GLN A 94 -4.26 9.37 5.59
CA GLN A 94 -4.22 9.97 4.26
C GLN A 94 -4.53 8.94 3.18
N ASN A 95 -4.02 7.72 3.33
CA ASN A 95 -4.14 6.66 2.31
C ASN A 95 -5.34 5.71 2.50
N ALA A 96 -6.11 5.84 3.58
CA ALA A 96 -7.28 4.99 3.85
C ALA A 96 -8.50 5.79 4.30
N GLY A 97 -9.69 5.31 3.94
CA GLY A 97 -10.95 5.87 4.41
C GLY A 97 -11.45 5.20 5.70
N PRO A 98 -12.61 5.66 6.23
CA PRO A 98 -13.14 5.17 7.49
C PRO A 98 -13.45 3.68 7.50
N PHE A 99 -13.96 3.11 6.40
CA PHE A 99 -14.28 1.70 6.33
C PHE A 99 -13.02 0.83 6.35
N THR A 100 -12.01 1.19 5.55
CA THR A 100 -10.70 0.50 5.56
C THR A 100 -10.13 0.46 6.97
N LEU A 101 -10.06 1.61 7.64
CA LEU A 101 -9.52 1.71 9.00
C LEU A 101 -10.37 0.95 10.02
N SER A 102 -11.70 1.01 9.92
CA SER A 102 -12.59 0.28 10.82
C SER A 102 -12.38 -1.23 10.75
N ILE A 103 -12.25 -1.77 9.55
CA ILE A 103 -12.01 -3.20 9.33
C ILE A 103 -10.63 -3.61 9.85
N MET A 104 -9.60 -2.77 9.68
CA MET A 104 -8.28 -3.03 10.27
C MET A 104 -8.36 -3.14 11.80
N VAL A 105 -9.06 -2.20 12.45
CA VAL A 105 -9.24 -2.22 13.91
C VAL A 105 -10.00 -3.47 14.34
N VAL A 106 -11.09 -3.83 13.65
CA VAL A 106 -11.85 -5.05 13.95
C VAL A 106 -10.98 -6.29 13.84
N CYS A 107 -10.19 -6.44 12.77
CA CYS A 107 -9.26 -7.58 12.63
C CYS A 107 -8.21 -7.63 13.74
N ILE A 108 -7.67 -6.48 14.15
CA ILE A 108 -6.69 -6.40 15.26
C ILE A 108 -7.35 -6.83 16.58
N VAL A 109 -8.57 -6.37 16.86
CA VAL A 109 -9.31 -6.75 18.07
C VAL A 109 -9.63 -8.25 18.08
N VAL A 110 -10.10 -8.80 16.95
CA VAL A 110 -10.37 -10.24 16.81
C VAL A 110 -9.09 -11.06 17.01
N TYR A 111 -7.98 -10.64 16.41
CA TYR A 111 -6.68 -11.30 16.58
C TYR A 111 -6.15 -11.22 18.03
N ALA A 112 -6.33 -10.08 18.70
CA ALA A 112 -6.02 -9.95 20.11
C ALA A 112 -6.88 -10.91 20.96
N GLY A 113 -8.18 -11.00 20.69
CA GLY A 113 -9.07 -11.98 21.34
C GLY A 113 -8.58 -13.43 21.17
N LEU A 114 -8.14 -13.79 19.96
CA LEU A 114 -7.59 -15.12 19.67
C LEU A 114 -6.32 -15.43 20.48
N THR A 115 -5.48 -14.43 20.74
CA THR A 115 -4.17 -14.60 21.39
C THR A 115 -4.17 -14.37 22.90
N LEU A 116 -5.15 -13.64 23.45
CA LEU A 116 -5.24 -13.27 24.87
C LEU A 116 -6.10 -14.22 25.72
N GLY A 117 -6.41 -15.42 25.22
CA GLY A 117 -7.11 -16.47 25.99
C GLY A 117 -8.59 -16.66 25.67
N PHE A 118 -9.16 -15.90 24.72
CA PHE A 118 -10.55 -16.05 24.25
C PHE A 118 -10.63 -16.81 22.90
N GLY A 119 -9.58 -17.58 22.56
CA GLY A 119 -9.42 -18.20 21.25
C GLY A 119 -10.58 -19.09 20.82
N ASN A 120 -11.05 -19.95 21.71
CA ASN A 120 -12.15 -20.87 21.42
C ASN A 120 -13.48 -20.13 21.18
N ASP A 121 -13.81 -19.14 22.02
CA ASP A 121 -15.06 -18.40 21.91
C ASP A 121 -15.09 -17.52 20.65
N VAL A 122 -13.97 -16.82 20.38
CA VAL A 122 -13.82 -15.97 19.19
C VAL A 122 -13.89 -16.82 17.91
N PHE A 123 -13.14 -17.93 17.87
CA PHE A 123 -13.19 -18.85 16.73
C PHE A 123 -14.60 -19.44 16.57
N SER A 124 -15.17 -19.98 17.65
CA SER A 124 -16.52 -20.56 17.70
C SER A 124 -17.56 -19.58 17.15
N LEU A 125 -17.48 -18.29 17.46
CA LEU A 125 -18.44 -17.28 17.02
C LEU A 125 -18.31 -16.92 15.54
N LEU A 126 -17.08 -16.88 15.02
CA LEU A 126 -16.77 -16.23 13.73
C LEU A 126 -16.44 -17.20 12.59
N HIS A 127 -16.15 -18.49 12.87
CA HIS A 127 -15.80 -19.46 11.83
C HIS A 127 -16.96 -19.70 10.85
N PHE A 128 -16.61 -20.14 9.63
CA PHE A 128 -17.57 -20.49 8.58
C PHE A 128 -18.51 -21.63 9.03
N PRO A 129 -19.80 -21.67 8.63
CA PRO A 129 -20.72 -22.73 9.10
C PRO A 129 -20.16 -24.14 8.87
N ALA A 130 -20.08 -24.92 9.95
CA ALA A 130 -19.53 -26.28 9.95
C ALA A 130 -20.60 -27.35 10.25
N THR A 131 -21.78 -26.94 10.68
CA THR A 131 -22.91 -27.80 11.06
C THR A 131 -24.21 -27.24 10.51
N ASP A 132 -25.26 -28.07 10.43
CA ASP A 132 -26.56 -27.68 9.88
C ASP A 132 -27.24 -26.61 10.74
N GLU A 133 -27.04 -26.64 12.06
CA GLU A 133 -27.58 -25.65 13.00
C GLU A 133 -26.96 -24.25 12.79
N GLN A 134 -25.75 -24.19 12.22
CA GLN A 134 -25.04 -22.94 11.97
C GLN A 134 -25.41 -22.28 10.64
N GLN A 135 -26.16 -22.95 9.75
CA GLN A 135 -26.51 -22.43 8.42
C GLN A 135 -27.33 -21.13 8.50
N TRP A 136 -28.13 -20.96 9.55
CA TRP A 136 -28.92 -19.75 9.80
C TRP A 136 -28.14 -18.60 10.44
N GLN A 137 -26.89 -18.85 10.85
CA GLN A 137 -26.02 -17.85 11.47
C GLN A 137 -25.31 -17.04 10.38
N LEU A 138 -26.09 -16.23 9.65
CA LEU A 138 -25.66 -15.57 8.40
C LEU A 138 -24.40 -14.71 8.52
N TRP A 139 -24.07 -14.21 9.71
CA TRP A 139 -22.82 -13.46 9.94
C TRP A 139 -21.58 -14.31 9.64
N ARG A 140 -21.65 -15.64 9.81
CA ARG A 140 -20.55 -16.59 9.56
C ARG A 140 -20.12 -16.68 8.11
N LEU A 141 -21.00 -16.27 7.18
CA LEU A 141 -20.66 -16.16 5.76
C LEU A 141 -19.69 -15.01 5.46
N PHE A 142 -19.43 -14.13 6.44
CA PHE A 142 -18.56 -12.97 6.29
C PHE A 142 -17.51 -12.88 7.41
N SER A 143 -17.86 -13.26 8.64
CA SER A 143 -17.00 -13.09 9.81
C SER A 143 -15.72 -13.91 9.78
N HIS A 144 -15.69 -15.00 9.02
CA HIS A 144 -14.48 -15.80 8.81
C HIS A 144 -13.34 -14.96 8.21
N ALA A 145 -13.65 -13.91 7.45
CA ALA A 145 -12.67 -13.00 6.86
C ALA A 145 -11.94 -12.14 7.90
N LEU A 146 -12.45 -12.06 9.13
CA LEU A 146 -11.87 -11.27 10.22
C LEU A 146 -10.86 -12.08 11.06
N LEU A 147 -10.91 -13.41 11.00
CA LEU A 147 -10.05 -14.33 11.75
C LEU A 147 -8.62 -14.36 11.18
N HIS A 148 -7.61 -14.34 12.04
CA HIS A 148 -6.21 -14.49 11.65
C HIS A 148 -5.47 -15.35 12.67
N PHE A 149 -4.60 -16.25 12.22
CA PHE A 149 -4.00 -17.28 13.08
C PHE A 149 -2.50 -17.07 13.35
N SER A 150 -1.87 -16.05 12.77
CA SER A 150 -0.48 -15.69 13.05
C SER A 150 -0.24 -14.19 12.82
N ALA A 151 0.82 -13.65 13.45
CA ALA A 151 1.17 -12.24 13.33
C ALA A 151 1.52 -11.87 11.88
N THR A 152 2.29 -12.72 11.21
CA THR A 152 2.63 -12.55 9.79
C THR A 152 1.37 -12.54 8.92
N HIS A 153 0.42 -13.45 9.17
CA HIS A 153 -0.81 -13.53 8.39
C HIS A 153 -1.65 -12.25 8.49
N ILE A 154 -1.87 -11.72 9.70
CA ILE A 154 -2.63 -10.47 9.86
C ILE A 154 -1.88 -9.26 9.29
N VAL A 155 -0.56 -9.15 9.51
CA VAL A 155 0.22 -8.00 9.02
C VAL A 155 0.16 -7.90 7.49
N PHE A 156 0.36 -9.00 6.77
CA PHE A 156 0.31 -8.98 5.31
C PHE A 156 -1.10 -8.72 4.77
N ASN A 157 -2.14 -9.31 5.37
CA ASN A 157 -3.51 -9.04 4.93
C ASN A 157 -3.91 -7.59 5.18
N LEU A 158 -3.60 -7.03 6.35
CA LEU A 158 -3.93 -5.65 6.67
C LEU A 158 -3.12 -4.66 5.84
N LEU A 159 -1.87 -4.98 5.49
CA LEU A 159 -1.07 -4.19 4.55
C LEU A 159 -1.76 -4.10 3.18
N TRP A 160 -2.12 -5.25 2.60
CA TRP A 160 -2.77 -5.27 1.28
C TRP A 160 -4.18 -4.69 1.32
N TRP A 161 -4.94 -4.94 2.38
CA TRP A 161 -6.23 -4.28 2.59
C TRP A 161 -6.09 -2.76 2.66
N TRP A 162 -5.08 -2.27 3.39
CA TRP A 162 -4.81 -0.83 3.49
C TRP A 162 -4.42 -0.22 2.14
N VAL A 163 -3.53 -0.87 1.39
CA VAL A 163 -3.07 -0.37 0.07
C VAL A 163 -4.18 -0.44 -0.98
N LEU A 164 -4.81 -1.59 -1.15
CA LEU A 164 -5.80 -1.82 -2.21
C LEU A 164 -7.18 -1.28 -1.83
N GLY A 165 -7.65 -1.61 -0.63
CA GLY A 165 -8.92 -1.13 -0.09
C GLY A 165 -8.92 0.38 0.10
N GLY A 166 -7.84 0.95 0.67
CA GLY A 166 -7.68 2.39 0.81
C GLY A 166 -7.77 3.13 -0.52
N LYS A 167 -7.08 2.63 -1.57
CA LYS A 167 -7.17 3.16 -2.94
C LYS A 167 -8.61 3.13 -3.48
N ILE A 168 -9.31 2.01 -3.33
CA ILE A 168 -10.71 1.86 -3.79
C ILE A 168 -11.65 2.77 -3.00
N GLU A 169 -11.51 2.86 -1.68
CA GLU A 169 -12.40 3.66 -0.84
C GLU A 169 -12.23 5.16 -1.09
N LYS A 170 -10.99 5.65 -1.26
CA LYS A 170 -10.73 7.05 -1.57
C LYS A 170 -11.28 7.43 -2.94
N HIS A 171 -11.19 6.53 -3.91
CA HIS A 171 -11.66 6.77 -5.27
C HIS A 171 -13.18 6.61 -5.41
N SER A 172 -13.74 5.51 -4.90
CA SER A 172 -15.11 5.06 -5.18
C SER A 172 -16.05 5.15 -3.96
N GLY A 173 -15.54 5.55 -2.79
CA GLY A 173 -16.30 5.68 -1.55
C GLY A 173 -16.43 4.38 -0.74
N SER A 174 -16.74 4.54 0.56
CA SER A 174 -16.86 3.44 1.52
C SER A 174 -17.94 2.42 1.14
N ALA A 175 -19.04 2.87 0.53
CA ALA A 175 -20.12 1.98 0.10
C ALA A 175 -19.66 0.96 -0.96
N LYS A 176 -18.80 1.37 -1.90
CA LYS A 176 -18.23 0.45 -2.90
C LYS A 176 -17.29 -0.55 -2.24
N LEU A 177 -16.41 -0.10 -1.34
CA LEU A 177 -15.51 -1.02 -0.65
C LEU A 177 -16.27 -2.02 0.24
N MET A 178 -17.34 -1.58 0.92
CA MET A 178 -18.21 -2.46 1.70
C MET A 178 -18.92 -3.49 0.82
N GLN A 179 -19.42 -3.09 -0.35
CA GLN A 179 -20.01 -4.02 -1.33
C GLN A 179 -18.98 -5.08 -1.75
N LEU A 180 -17.76 -4.66 -2.10
CA LEU A 180 -16.70 -5.59 -2.48
C LEU A 180 -16.35 -6.53 -1.33
N PHE A 181 -16.18 -6.03 -0.10
CA PHE A 181 -15.90 -6.84 1.08
C PHE A 181 -16.97 -7.93 1.27
N LEU A 182 -18.26 -7.57 1.29
CA LEU A 182 -19.35 -8.52 1.54
C LEU A 182 -19.46 -9.59 0.44
N LEU A 183 -19.47 -9.17 -0.83
CA LEU A 183 -19.60 -10.11 -1.94
C LEU A 183 -18.39 -11.05 -2.03
N THR A 184 -17.19 -10.51 -1.86
CA THR A 184 -15.97 -11.30 -2.07
C THR A 184 -15.63 -12.18 -0.86
N ALA A 185 -15.98 -11.76 0.36
CA ALA A 185 -15.94 -12.62 1.54
C ALA A 185 -16.87 -13.83 1.36
N LEU A 186 -18.11 -13.58 0.91
CA LEU A 186 -19.07 -14.64 0.63
C LEU A 186 -18.56 -15.62 -0.44
N PHE A 187 -18.16 -15.13 -1.62
CA PHE A 187 -17.75 -16.02 -2.71
C PHE A 187 -16.42 -16.75 -2.45
N SER A 188 -15.45 -16.10 -1.81
CA SER A 188 -14.21 -16.77 -1.39
C SER A 188 -14.46 -17.80 -0.29
N GLY A 189 -15.33 -17.50 0.68
CA GLY A 189 -15.72 -18.44 1.73
C GLY A 189 -16.47 -19.65 1.19
N LEU A 190 -17.47 -19.44 0.33
CA LEU A 190 -18.18 -20.53 -0.36
C LEU A 190 -17.22 -21.39 -1.20
N GLY A 191 -16.29 -20.75 -1.92
CA GLY A 191 -15.27 -21.44 -2.71
C GLY A 191 -14.34 -22.29 -1.85
N GLN A 192 -13.84 -21.76 -0.73
CA GLN A 192 -13.01 -22.54 0.19
C GLN A 192 -13.80 -23.70 0.82
N TYR A 193 -15.02 -23.43 1.29
CA TYR A 193 -15.87 -24.42 1.92
C TYR A 193 -16.20 -25.60 1.00
N ALA A 194 -16.49 -25.33 -0.27
CA ALA A 194 -16.87 -26.36 -1.22
C ALA A 194 -15.73 -27.35 -1.56
N PHE A 195 -14.46 -26.94 -1.41
CA PHE A 195 -13.31 -27.75 -1.79
C PHE A 195 -12.55 -28.33 -0.59
N ASP A 196 -12.37 -27.53 0.48
CA ASP A 196 -11.51 -27.88 1.61
C ASP A 196 -12.26 -27.84 2.97
N GLY A 197 -13.58 -27.59 2.96
CA GLY A 197 -14.41 -27.55 4.16
C GLY A 197 -14.32 -26.23 4.96
N PRO A 198 -14.94 -26.18 6.16
CA PRO A 198 -15.17 -24.94 6.91
C PRO A 198 -13.98 -24.45 7.75
N ALA A 199 -12.88 -25.21 7.78
CA ALA A 199 -11.72 -24.98 8.65
C ALA A 199 -10.77 -23.92 8.07
N PHE A 200 -11.23 -22.68 7.97
CA PHE A 200 -10.44 -21.56 7.44
C PHE A 200 -10.81 -20.22 8.07
N GLY A 201 -9.97 -19.22 7.82
CA GLY A 201 -10.17 -17.84 8.27
C GLY A 201 -9.09 -16.94 7.70
N GLY A 202 -9.43 -15.67 7.49
CA GLY A 202 -8.51 -14.68 6.92
C GLY A 202 -9.15 -13.83 5.83
N MET A 203 -8.70 -12.58 5.74
CA MET A 203 -9.16 -11.63 4.71
C MET A 203 -8.52 -11.86 3.35
N SER A 204 -7.59 -12.81 3.23
CA SER A 204 -6.77 -12.98 2.04
C SER A 204 -7.61 -13.23 0.76
N GLY A 205 -8.74 -13.95 0.85
CA GLY A 205 -9.70 -14.06 -0.25
C GLY A 205 -10.26 -12.71 -0.72
N VAL A 206 -10.63 -11.83 0.21
CA VAL A 206 -11.03 -10.45 -0.09
C VAL A 206 -9.87 -9.66 -0.70
N VAL A 207 -8.66 -9.79 -0.16
CA VAL A 207 -7.45 -9.12 -0.68
C VAL A 207 -7.18 -9.50 -2.14
N TYR A 208 -7.23 -10.80 -2.47
CA TYR A 208 -7.10 -11.28 -3.85
C TYR A 208 -8.23 -10.78 -4.74
N ALA A 209 -9.44 -10.61 -4.19
CA ALA A 209 -10.53 -10.00 -4.93
C ALA A 209 -10.31 -8.51 -5.21
N LEU A 210 -9.78 -7.74 -4.26
CA LEU A 210 -9.42 -6.33 -4.50
C LEU A 210 -8.32 -6.20 -5.55
N LEU A 211 -7.33 -7.10 -5.53
CA LEU A 211 -6.31 -7.22 -6.57
C LEU A 211 -6.97 -7.42 -7.95
N GLY A 212 -7.82 -8.44 -8.08
CA GLY A 212 -8.51 -8.74 -9.34
C GLY A 212 -9.40 -7.59 -9.81
N TYR A 213 -10.12 -6.96 -8.90
CA TYR A 213 -10.98 -5.81 -9.17
C TYR A 213 -10.17 -4.64 -9.75
N LEU A 214 -9.09 -4.24 -9.06
CA LEU A 214 -8.23 -3.13 -9.50
C LEU A 214 -7.51 -3.45 -10.81
N TRP A 215 -7.05 -4.68 -10.99
CA TRP A 215 -6.35 -5.10 -12.20
C TRP A 215 -7.27 -4.99 -13.42
N LEU A 216 -8.49 -5.53 -13.34
CA LEU A 216 -9.43 -5.50 -14.46
C LEU A 216 -10.04 -4.12 -14.69
N MET A 217 -10.29 -3.34 -13.63
CA MET A 217 -10.69 -1.94 -13.76
C MET A 217 -9.62 -1.09 -14.46
N GLY A 218 -8.36 -1.22 -14.06
CA GLY A 218 -7.25 -0.50 -14.66
C GLY A 218 -6.99 -0.89 -16.11
N ALA A 219 -7.20 -2.18 -16.46
CA ALA A 219 -7.01 -2.66 -17.82
C ALA A 219 -8.17 -2.31 -18.77
N LEU A 220 -9.42 -2.37 -18.29
CA LEU A 220 -10.61 -2.23 -19.13
C LEU A 220 -11.26 -0.84 -19.10
N ALA A 221 -11.00 -0.06 -18.06
CA ALA A 221 -11.53 1.30 -17.88
C ALA A 221 -10.45 2.26 -17.30
N PRO A 222 -9.27 2.39 -17.94
CA PRO A 222 -8.17 3.22 -17.45
C PRO A 222 -8.55 4.69 -17.25
N GLU A 223 -9.52 5.20 -18.02
CA GLU A 223 -10.04 6.57 -17.91
C GLU A 223 -10.67 6.86 -16.54
N ARG A 224 -10.97 5.83 -15.75
CA ARG A 224 -11.52 5.97 -14.40
C ARG A 224 -10.45 6.15 -13.33
N GLY A 225 -9.16 6.14 -13.66
CA GLY A 225 -8.10 6.42 -12.70
C GLY A 225 -7.95 5.40 -11.56
N LEU A 226 -8.58 4.23 -11.68
CA LEU A 226 -8.50 3.16 -10.70
C LEU A 226 -7.62 2.02 -11.24
N SER A 227 -6.31 2.14 -11.03
CA SER A 227 -5.30 1.20 -11.51
C SER A 227 -4.42 0.65 -10.38
N ILE A 228 -3.73 -0.44 -10.68
CA ILE A 228 -2.76 -1.08 -9.80
C ILE A 228 -1.41 -1.20 -10.50
N GLU A 229 -0.36 -1.07 -9.71
CA GLU A 229 1.03 -1.20 -10.12
C GLU A 229 1.30 -2.64 -10.60
N PRO A 230 1.82 -2.87 -11.81
CA PRO A 230 2.04 -4.22 -12.35
C PRO A 230 2.92 -5.12 -11.47
N ALA A 231 3.85 -4.51 -10.73
CA ALA A 231 4.71 -5.22 -9.78
C ALA A 231 3.89 -5.86 -8.64
N TYR A 232 2.82 -5.22 -8.16
CA TYR A 232 1.94 -5.79 -7.13
C TYR A 232 1.17 -6.99 -7.68
N VAL A 233 0.68 -6.89 -8.92
CA VAL A 233 0.02 -8.01 -9.60
C VAL A 233 0.97 -9.20 -9.73
N GLY A 234 2.18 -8.98 -10.27
CA GLY A 234 3.18 -10.03 -10.42
C GLY A 234 3.56 -10.67 -9.09
N PHE A 235 3.82 -9.86 -8.06
CA PHE A 235 4.15 -10.34 -6.73
C PHE A 235 3.03 -11.19 -6.11
N MET A 236 1.78 -10.72 -6.13
CA MET A 236 0.66 -11.43 -5.51
C MET A 236 0.25 -12.69 -6.29
N LEU A 237 0.36 -12.69 -7.62
CA LEU A 237 0.12 -13.90 -8.43
C LEU A 237 1.22 -14.94 -8.23
N LEU A 238 2.49 -14.51 -8.11
CA LEU A 238 3.58 -15.41 -7.74
C LEU A 238 3.33 -15.99 -6.34
N TRP A 239 2.95 -15.16 -5.36
CA TRP A 239 2.61 -15.61 -4.02
C TRP A 239 1.45 -16.60 -4.01
N LEU A 240 0.44 -16.40 -4.87
CA LEU A 240 -0.67 -17.33 -5.03
C LEU A 240 -0.18 -18.67 -5.57
N ALA A 241 0.58 -18.66 -6.66
CA ALA A 241 1.11 -19.87 -7.28
C ALA A 241 1.99 -20.64 -6.30
N VAL A 242 2.89 -19.94 -5.59
CA VAL A 242 3.73 -20.51 -4.53
C VAL A 242 2.88 -21.11 -3.40
N GLY A 243 1.78 -20.47 -3.01
CA GLY A 243 0.86 -20.99 -2.00
C GLY A 243 0.27 -22.36 -2.33
N PHE A 244 -0.03 -22.63 -3.61
CA PHE A 244 -0.51 -23.93 -4.08
C PHE A 244 0.53 -25.06 -3.99
N PHE A 245 1.82 -24.73 -3.87
CA PHE A 245 2.88 -25.73 -3.64
C PHE A 245 3.13 -26.01 -2.15
N GLU A 246 2.35 -25.39 -1.26
CA GLU A 246 2.43 -25.54 0.20
C GLU A 246 3.86 -25.51 0.77
N PRO A 247 4.71 -24.54 0.38
CA PRO A 247 6.04 -24.43 0.95
C PRO A 247 5.90 -24.25 2.46
N PHE A 248 6.66 -25.03 3.22
CA PHE A 248 6.67 -25.04 4.68
C PHE A 248 5.46 -25.70 5.37
N GLY A 249 4.57 -26.39 4.64
CA GLY A 249 3.48 -27.19 5.23
C GLY A 249 2.42 -26.38 5.98
N MET A 250 2.33 -25.07 5.70
CA MET A 250 1.27 -24.22 6.23
C MET A 250 -0.01 -24.48 5.43
N ALA A 251 -1.12 -24.79 6.09
CA ALA A 251 -2.43 -24.91 5.47
C ALA A 251 -2.89 -23.51 4.98
N ILE A 252 -2.59 -23.20 3.72
CA ILE A 252 -3.00 -21.96 3.07
C ILE A 252 -4.37 -22.22 2.44
N ALA A 253 -5.34 -21.34 2.71
CA ALA A 253 -6.67 -21.36 2.10
C ALA A 253 -6.60 -20.92 0.61
N ASN A 254 -5.95 -21.72 -0.23
CA ASN A 254 -5.66 -21.39 -1.62
C ASN A 254 -6.93 -21.26 -2.47
N MET A 255 -7.98 -22.03 -2.14
CA MET A 255 -9.27 -21.89 -2.82
C MET A 255 -9.93 -20.55 -2.48
N ALA A 256 -9.85 -20.09 -1.23
CA ALA A 256 -10.31 -18.75 -0.86
C ALA A 256 -9.62 -17.67 -1.69
N HIS A 257 -8.30 -17.78 -1.89
CA HIS A 257 -7.56 -16.83 -2.73
C HIS A 257 -8.00 -16.87 -4.19
N LEU A 258 -8.13 -18.07 -4.77
CA LEU A 258 -8.52 -18.24 -6.17
C LEU A 258 -9.94 -17.72 -6.44
N PHE A 259 -10.91 -18.14 -5.64
CA PHE A 259 -12.31 -17.68 -5.76
C PHE A 259 -12.45 -16.20 -5.42
N GLY A 260 -11.64 -15.70 -4.49
CA GLY A 260 -11.45 -14.27 -4.25
C GLY A 260 -11.02 -13.53 -5.52
N LEU A 261 -9.89 -13.92 -6.12
CA LEU A 261 -9.38 -13.32 -7.36
C LEU A 261 -10.41 -13.35 -8.49
N VAL A 262 -11.03 -14.50 -8.73
CA VAL A 262 -12.04 -14.68 -9.79
C VAL A 262 -13.25 -13.76 -9.56
N SER A 263 -13.79 -13.72 -8.33
CA SER A 263 -14.93 -12.86 -8.00
C SER A 263 -14.58 -11.37 -8.13
N GLY A 264 -13.38 -10.98 -7.71
CA GLY A 264 -12.84 -9.63 -7.90
C GLY A 264 -12.72 -9.22 -9.37
N CYS A 265 -12.11 -10.08 -10.19
CA CYS A 265 -12.01 -9.88 -11.64
C CYS A 265 -13.39 -9.73 -12.28
N ALA A 266 -14.35 -10.59 -11.93
CA ALA A 266 -15.72 -10.53 -12.43
C ALA A 266 -16.39 -9.19 -12.08
N LEU A 267 -16.31 -8.76 -10.82
CA LEU A 267 -16.85 -7.47 -10.36
C LEU A 267 -16.16 -6.29 -11.06
N GLY A 268 -14.85 -6.37 -11.30
CA GLY A 268 -14.09 -5.35 -12.03
C GLY A 268 -14.55 -5.23 -13.49
N VAL A 269 -14.76 -6.37 -14.17
CA VAL A 269 -15.30 -6.40 -15.54
C VAL A 269 -16.72 -5.81 -15.59
N ILE A 270 -17.58 -6.18 -14.64
CA ILE A 270 -18.96 -5.69 -14.55
C ILE A 270 -18.96 -4.18 -14.37
N ASP A 271 -18.24 -3.66 -13.37
CA ASP A 271 -18.18 -2.23 -13.10
C ASP A 271 -17.57 -1.46 -14.28
N ALA A 272 -16.49 -1.97 -14.88
CA ALA A 272 -15.85 -1.36 -16.06
C ALA A 272 -16.85 -1.19 -17.22
N LYS A 273 -17.67 -2.22 -17.49
CA LYS A 273 -18.65 -2.19 -18.59
C LYS A 273 -19.93 -1.41 -18.29
N LEU A 274 -20.47 -1.49 -17.07
CA LEU A 274 -21.79 -0.91 -16.74
C LEU A 274 -21.82 0.62 -16.67
N ARG A 275 -20.69 1.29 -16.44
CA ARG A 275 -20.63 2.76 -16.30
C ARG A 275 -20.22 3.50 -17.59
N LYS A 276 -20.15 2.81 -18.73
CA LYS A 276 -19.95 3.43 -20.06
C LYS A 276 -21.21 4.12 -20.62
N THR A 277 -22.36 3.98 -19.95
CA THR A 277 -23.64 4.57 -20.34
C THR A 277 -24.00 5.75 -19.43
N ARG A 278 -23.30 6.88 -19.61
CA ARG A 278 -23.85 8.21 -19.33
C ARG A 278 -23.23 9.21 -20.29
#